data_AF-A0A5C4VSN5-F1
#
_entry.id   AF-A0A5C4VSN5-F1
#
_cell.length_a   1.000
_cell.length_b   1.000
_cell.length_c   1.000
_cell.angle_alpha   90.00
_cell.angle_beta   90.00
_cell.angle_gamma   90.00
#
_symmetry.space_group_name_H-M   'P 1'
#
loop_
_entity.id
_entity.type
_entity.pdbx_description
1 polymer ?
#
loop_
_entity_poly.entity_id
_entity_poly.type
_entity_poly.pdbx_seq_one_letter_code
_entity_poly.pdbx_strand_id
1 'polypeptide(L)'
;MAHPVSPSQLRQDIYRLIDRVIDTGEPLEIERKGHRLRLIADEPVDRLSRISGNPAAVVGDPDDLISMDWSAEWSADHALDPQ
;
A
#
# COMPACT_ATOMS: atom_id res chain seq x y z
N MET A 1 -6.81 7.02 5.75
CA MET A 1 -6.35 8.26 6.44
C MET A 1 -5.84 7.85 7.82
N ALA A 2 -4.60 8.19 8.17
CA ALA A 2 -4.04 7.87 9.48
C ALA A 2 -4.78 8.70 10.55
N HIS A 3 -5.25 8.05 11.62
CA HIS A 3 -5.91 8.74 12.73
C HIS A 3 -4.83 9.20 13.71
N PRO A 4 -4.66 10.51 13.94
CA PRO A 4 -3.62 11.00 14.82
C PRO A 4 -3.85 10.55 16.26
N VAL A 5 -2.78 10.12 16.92
CA VAL A 5 -2.80 9.74 18.35
C VAL A 5 -2.19 10.84 19.20
N SER A 6 -2.71 11.00 20.42
CA SER A 6 -2.11 11.88 21.41
C SER A 6 -0.83 11.26 22.01
N PRO A 7 0.09 12.05 22.60
CA PRO A 7 1.29 11.53 23.23
C PRO A 7 1.00 10.63 24.44
N SER A 8 -0.12 10.88 25.12
CA SER A 8 -0.57 10.09 26.26
C SER A 8 -1.02 8.69 25.83
N GLN A 9 -1.75 8.60 24.71
CA GLN A 9 -2.12 7.33 24.08
C GLN A 9 -0.89 6.61 23.53
N LEU A 10 0.01 7.35 22.87
CA LEU A 10 1.29 6.79 22.41
C LEU A 10 2.06 6.15 23.56
N ARG A 11 2.14 6.81 24.73
CA ARG A 11 2.84 6.26 25.90
C ARG A 11 2.19 5.00 26.46
N GLN A 12 0.86 4.91 26.44
CA GLN A 12 0.13 3.73 26.93
C GLN A 12 0.33 2.51 26.03
N ASP A 13 0.40 2.72 24.72
CA ASP A 13 0.41 1.65 23.71
C ASP A 13 1.69 1.63 22.87
N ILE A 14 2.81 2.14 23.40
CA ILE A 14 3.98 2.49 22.59
C ILE A 14 4.51 1.31 21.77
N TYR A 15 4.64 0.13 22.39
CA TYR A 15 5.14 -1.06 21.71
C TYR A 15 4.17 -1.54 20.62
N ARG A 16 2.87 -1.66 20.93
CA ARG A 16 1.84 -2.05 19.96
C ARG A 16 1.82 -1.12 18.73
N LEU A 17 1.99 0.18 18.95
CA LEU A 17 1.98 1.18 17.88
C LEU A 17 3.27 1.14 17.05
N ILE A 18 4.42 0.91 17.68
CA ILE A 18 5.70 0.69 16.98
C ILE A 18 5.63 -0.59 16.14
N ASP A 19 5.19 -1.70 16.73
CA ASP A 19 5.07 -2.99 16.05
C ASP A 19 4.15 -2.86 14.82
N ARG A 20 3.03 -2.14 14.95
CA ARG A 20 2.16 -1.84 13.80
C ARG A 20 2.92 -1.11 12.70
N VAL A 21 3.69 -0.07 13.01
CA VAL A 21 4.46 0.68 12.00
C VAL A 21 5.49 -0.21 11.31
N ILE A 22 6.13 -1.12 12.05
CA ILE A 22 7.10 -2.09 11.51
C ILE A 22 6.40 -3.11 10.61
N ASP A 23 5.32 -3.73 11.08
CA ASP A 23 4.60 -4.80 10.39
C ASP A 23 3.85 -4.28 9.15
N THR A 24 3.25 -3.10 9.25
CA THR A 24 2.41 -2.57 8.18
C THR A 24 3.12 -1.57 7.28
N GLY A 25 4.24 -0.99 7.71
CA GLY A 25 4.87 0.13 7.02
C GLY A 25 3.98 1.38 6.93
N GLU A 26 2.82 1.41 7.57
CA GLU A 26 1.94 2.58 7.58
C GLU A 26 2.47 3.63 8.56
N PRO A 27 2.68 4.89 8.13
CA PRO A 27 3.11 5.95 9.03
C PRO A 27 2.08 6.24 10.12
N LEU A 28 2.54 6.35 11.36
CA LEU A 28 1.71 6.80 12.48
C LEU A 28 1.86 8.31 12.68
N GLU A 29 0.73 9.02 12.71
CA GLU A 29 0.71 10.47 12.99
C GLU A 29 0.47 10.72 14.49
N ILE A 30 1.26 11.61 15.07
CA ILE A 30 1.18 11.98 16.50
C ILE A 30 1.00 13.49 16.59
N GLU A 31 -0.03 13.94 17.31
CA GLU A 31 -0.30 15.37 17.49
C GLU A 31 0.07 15.83 18.90
N ARG A 32 0.90 16.87 19.00
CA ARG A 32 1.32 17.44 20.28
C ARG A 32 1.51 18.95 20.18
N LYS A 33 0.83 19.69 21.06
CA LYS A 33 0.97 21.16 21.17
C LYS A 33 0.79 21.88 19.82
N GLY A 34 -0.15 21.42 19.00
CA GLY A 34 -0.40 21.98 17.66
C GLY A 34 0.60 21.56 16.58
N HIS A 35 1.58 20.72 16.91
CA HIS A 35 2.50 20.12 15.94
C HIS A 35 2.09 18.69 15.61
N ARG A 36 2.27 18.31 14.35
CA ARG A 36 2.06 16.95 13.86
C ARG A 36 3.40 16.30 13.54
N LEU A 37 3.66 15.17 14.19
CA LEU A 37 4.84 14.34 14.04
C LEU A 37 4.46 13.05 13.31
N ARG A 38 5.42 12.44 12.62
CA ARG A 38 5.27 11.14 11.97
C ARG A 38 6.30 10.16 12.50
N LEU A 39 5.85 8.97 12.86
CA LEU A 39 6.70 7.81 13.13
C LEU A 39 6.66 6.92 11.87
N ILE A 40 7.84 6.66 11.32
CA ILE A 40 8.05 5.82 10.14
C ILE A 40 9.14 4.79 10.47
N ALA A 41 9.05 3.59 9.89
CA ALA A 41 10.16 2.66 9.89
C ALA A 41 11.29 3.24 9.02
N ASP A 42 12.54 3.08 9.47
CA ASP A 42 13.72 3.53 8.72
C ASP A 42 14.04 2.57 7.57
N GLU A 43 13.80 1.27 7.80
CA GLU A 43 13.91 0.25 6.77
C GLU A 43 12.68 0.27 5.84
N PRO A 44 12.89 0.27 4.51
CA PRO A 44 11.78 0.24 3.57
C PRO A 44 11.06 -1.11 3.67
N VAL A 45 9.79 -1.07 4.06
CA VAL A 45 8.92 -2.26 4.01
C VAL A 45 8.61 -2.56 2.55
N ASP A 46 8.99 -3.74 2.08
CA ASP A 46 8.66 -4.19 0.73
C ASP A 46 7.15 -4.40 0.61
N ARG A 47 6.46 -3.39 0.05
CA ARG A 47 5.01 -3.41 -0.15
C ARG A 47 4.56 -4.56 -1.04
N LEU A 48 5.39 -5.01 -1.99
CA LEU A 48 5.05 -6.10 -2.90
C LEU A 48 5.21 -7.46 -2.22
N SER A 49 6.17 -7.60 -1.30
CA SER A 49 6.34 -8.83 -0.50
C SER A 49 5.08 -9.22 0.30
N ARG A 50 4.20 -8.25 0.57
CA ARG A 50 2.95 -8.44 1.33
C ARG A 50 1.75 -8.78 0.46
N ILE A 51 1.90 -8.81 -0.86
CA ILE A 51 0.84 -9.26 -1.77
C ILE A 51 0.74 -10.79 -1.63
N SER A 52 -0.30 -11.26 -0.95
CA SER A 52 -0.66 -12.68 -0.99
C SER A 52 -1.35 -12.99 -2.32
N GLY A 53 -0.89 -14.03 -3.01
CA GLY A 53 -1.57 -14.51 -4.21
C GLY A 53 -3.03 -14.88 -3.90
N ASN A 54 -3.95 -14.47 -4.77
CA ASN A 54 -5.36 -14.87 -4.68
C ASN A 54 -5.65 -15.89 -5.80
N PRO A 55 -5.91 -17.17 -5.49
CA PRO A 55 -6.23 -18.18 -6.49
C PRO A 55 -7.50 -17.86 -7.30
N ALA A 56 -8.41 -17.06 -6.75
CA ALA A 56 -9.62 -16.60 -7.42
C ALA A 56 -9.46 -15.22 -8.09
N ALA A 57 -8.22 -14.76 -8.30
CA ALA A 57 -7.96 -13.49 -9.00
C ALA A 57 -8.43 -13.53 -10.47
N VAL A 58 -8.47 -14.71 -11.08
CA VAL A 58 -8.99 -14.92 -12.43
C VAL A 58 -10.43 -15.40 -12.32
N VAL A 59 -11.34 -14.67 -12.97
CA VAL A 59 -12.75 -15.06 -13.10
C VAL A 59 -12.90 -15.80 -14.42
N GLY A 60 -13.08 -17.12 -14.37
CA GLY A 60 -13.14 -17.98 -15.56
C GLY A 60 -11.98 -18.98 -15.62
N ASP A 61 -11.74 -19.55 -16.79
CA ASP A 61 -10.62 -20.45 -17.03
C ASP A 61 -9.32 -19.65 -17.24
N PRO A 62 -8.26 -19.87 -16.44
CA PRO A 62 -6.97 -19.23 -16.66
C PRO A 62 -6.36 -19.49 -18.04
N ASP A 63 -6.65 -20.64 -18.67
CA ASP A 63 -6.10 -20.98 -19.98
C ASP A 63 -6.66 -20.06 -21.09
N ASP A 64 -7.85 -19.48 -20.89
CA ASP A 64 -8.41 -18.49 -21.82
C ASP A 64 -7.51 -17.26 -21.96
N LEU A 65 -6.83 -16.86 -20.87
CA LEU A 65 -5.93 -15.71 -20.87
C LEU A 65 -4.72 -15.89 -21.79
N ILE A 66 -4.24 -17.13 -21.94
CA ILE A 66 -3.08 -17.46 -22.78
C ILE A 66 -3.42 -17.28 -24.26
N SER A 67 -4.67 -17.60 -24.62
CA SER A 67 -5.15 -17.55 -26.00
C SER A 67 -5.70 -16.18 -26.44
N MET A 68 -5.82 -15.25 -25.49
CA MET A 68 -6.43 -13.94 -25.72
C MET A 68 -5.52 -13.06 -26.59
N ASP A 69 -6.02 -12.64 -27.75
CA ASP A 69 -5.32 -11.70 -28.66
C ASP A 69 -5.74 -10.26 -28.39
N TRP A 70 -4.75 -9.38 -28.17
CA TRP A 70 -4.93 -7.96 -27.86
C TRP A 70 -4.45 -7.05 -28.99
N SER A 71 -4.02 -7.63 -30.11
CA SER A 71 -3.40 -6.88 -31.22
C SER A 71 -4.32 -5.78 -31.78
N ALA A 72 -5.64 -5.99 -31.75
CA ALA A 72 -6.62 -5.01 -32.21
C ALA A 72 -6.86 -3.84 -31.22
N GLU A 73 -6.61 -4.06 -29.93
CA GLU A 73 -6.76 -3.07 -28.85
C GLU A 73 -5.47 -2.28 -28.62
N TRP A 74 -4.35 -2.76 -29.17
CA TRP A 74 -3.05 -2.10 -29.06
C TRP A 74 -2.96 -0.89 -30.00
N SER A 75 -2.81 0.30 -29.42
CA SER A 75 -2.52 1.53 -30.17
C SER A 75 -1.12 2.03 -29.82
N ALA A 76 -0.17 1.80 -30.74
CA ALA A 76 1.21 2.28 -30.59
C ALA A 76 1.30 3.82 -30.53
N ASP A 77 0.37 4.50 -31.19
CA ASP A 77 0.33 5.96 -31.28
C ASP A 77 -0.23 6.63 -30.01
N HIS A 78 -0.85 5.87 -29.09
CA HIS A 78 -1.41 6.41 -27.84
C HIS A 78 -0.33 7.09 -26.96
N ALA A 79 0.94 6.65 -27.05
CA ALA A 79 2.06 7.25 -26.31
C ALA A 79 2.60 8.55 -26.96
N LEU A 80 2.20 8.85 -28.21
CA LEU A 80 2.76 9.96 -29.00
C LEU A 80 1.79 11.14 -29.16
N ASP A 81 0.51 10.98 -28.84
CA ASP A 81 -0.47 12.08 -28.82
C ASP A 81 -1.47 11.93 -27.64
N PRO A 82 -1.16 12.51 -26.47
CA PRO A 82 -2.09 12.54 -25.35
C PRO A 82 -3.16 13.62 -25.61
N GLN A 83 -4.39 13.20 -25.90
CA GLN A 83 -5.58 14.06 -25.84
C GLN A 83 -5.85 14.53 -24.41
#